data_AF-A0A2N2AAQ4-F1
#
_entry.id   AF-A0A2N2AAQ4-F1
#
_cell.length_a   1.000
_cell.length_b   1.000
_cell.length_c   1.000
_cell.angle_alpha   90.00
_cell.angle_beta   90.00
_cell.angle_gamma   90.00
#
_symmetry.space_group_name_H-M   'P 1'
#
loop_
_entity.id
_entity.type
_entity.pdbx_description
1 polymer ?
#
loop_
_entity_poly.entity_id
_entity_poly.type
_entity_poly.pdbx_seq_one_letter_code
_entity_poly.pdbx_strand_id
1 'polypeptide(L)'
;MDGAHANESFGWLHGNCLAIKNPGIEKHRDLTLILLDDPQSLAKATVLGKADSGAECFALLEDRRTVNVAEGYSFYLIDTDAQANLGIGMLGTLDDMPKYTFHYCTTMEGVAFKVNEKGRGIWRGYYYLGYESEATCESD
;
A
#
# COMPACT_ATOMS: atom_id res chain seq x y z
N MET A 1 14.94 -9.86 -2.84
CA MET A 1 14.81 -8.99 -4.04
C MET A 1 15.75 -7.80 -3.93
N ASP A 2 16.20 -7.21 -5.05
CA ASP A 2 16.87 -5.89 -5.02
C ASP A 2 15.82 -4.77 -4.86
N GLY A 3 16.18 -3.65 -4.22
CA GLY A 3 15.22 -2.61 -3.79
C GLY A 3 14.40 -1.95 -4.91
N ALA A 4 14.92 -1.92 -6.15
CA ALA A 4 14.19 -1.42 -7.31
C ALA A 4 12.98 -2.31 -7.66
N HIS A 5 13.16 -3.63 -7.63
CA HIS A 5 12.07 -4.58 -7.91
C HIS A 5 11.01 -4.59 -6.80
N ALA A 6 11.39 -4.28 -5.56
CA ALA A 6 10.46 -4.18 -4.45
C ALA A 6 9.50 -2.99 -4.61
N ASN A 7 9.98 -1.83 -5.09
CA ASN A 7 9.13 -0.65 -5.32
C ASN A 7 8.04 -0.87 -6.38
N GLU A 8 8.30 -1.73 -7.36
CA GLU A 8 7.33 -2.06 -8.41
C GLU A 8 6.41 -3.24 -8.04
N SER A 9 6.74 -3.97 -6.97
CA SER A 9 6.00 -5.15 -6.52
C SER A 9 5.13 -4.89 -5.30
N PHE A 10 5.49 -3.91 -4.46
CA PHE A 10 4.76 -3.56 -3.24
C PHE A 10 4.14 -2.16 -3.33
N GLY A 11 2.92 -2.05 -2.82
CA GLY A 11 2.18 -0.81 -2.68
C GLY A 11 1.45 -0.75 -1.34
N TRP A 12 1.01 0.43 -0.94
CA TRP A 12 0.10 0.58 0.21
C TRP A 12 -1.34 0.69 -0.26
N LEU A 13 -2.27 0.38 0.64
CA LEU A 13 -3.71 0.37 0.39
C LEU A 13 -4.43 1.27 1.38
N HIS A 14 -5.44 1.97 0.88
CA HIS A 14 -6.48 2.57 1.71
C HIS A 14 -7.86 2.22 1.12
N GLY A 15 -8.61 1.37 1.82
CA GLY A 15 -9.81 0.73 1.27
C GLY A 15 -9.49 -0.04 -0.02
N ASN A 16 -10.24 0.22 -1.08
CA ASN A 16 -10.06 -0.44 -2.39
C ASN A 16 -9.06 0.29 -3.30
N CYS A 17 -8.31 1.27 -2.79
CA CYS A 17 -7.31 1.98 -3.56
C CYS A 17 -5.90 1.47 -3.26
N LEU A 18 -5.25 0.90 -4.26
CA LEU A 18 -3.85 0.52 -4.27
C LEU A 18 -3.00 1.66 -4.83
N ALA A 19 -1.98 2.08 -4.07
CA ALA A 19 -0.95 3.00 -4.52
C ALA A 19 0.40 2.27 -4.61
N ILE A 20 0.96 2.22 -5.82
CA ILE A 20 2.16 1.44 -6.13
C ILE A 20 3.01 2.15 -7.18
N LYS A 21 4.34 2.08 -7.07
CA LYS A 21 5.27 2.72 -8.02
C LYS A 21 5.46 1.86 -9.27
N ASN A 22 4.35 1.38 -9.83
CA ASN A 22 4.31 0.57 -11.04
C ASN A 22 3.14 1.06 -11.92
N PRO A 23 3.39 1.88 -12.96
CA PRO A 23 2.35 2.48 -13.78
C PRO A 23 1.76 1.54 -14.85
N GLY A 24 2.32 0.33 -14.99
CA GLY A 24 2.01 -0.64 -16.04
C GLY A 24 1.20 -1.84 -15.57
N ILE A 25 0.51 -1.76 -14.44
CA ILE A 25 -0.29 -2.89 -13.95
C ILE A 25 -1.55 -3.02 -14.81
N GLU A 26 -1.72 -4.20 -15.41
CA GLU A 26 -2.86 -4.53 -16.25
C GLU A 26 -4.12 -4.83 -15.40
N LYS A 27 -5.29 -4.65 -16.01
CA LYS A 27 -6.55 -5.09 -15.43
C LYS A 27 -6.57 -6.62 -15.28
N HIS A 28 -7.34 -7.11 -14.33
CA HIS A 28 -7.44 -8.53 -13.98
C HIS A 28 -6.14 -9.16 -13.47
N ARG A 29 -5.17 -8.33 -13.06
CA ARG A 29 -3.96 -8.81 -12.42
C ARG A 29 -4.25 -9.18 -10.97
N ASP A 30 -3.86 -10.40 -10.60
CA ASP A 30 -3.95 -10.88 -9.21
C ASP A 30 -2.93 -10.22 -8.28
N LEU A 31 -3.38 -9.99 -7.06
CA LEU A 31 -2.65 -9.39 -5.97
C LEU A 31 -2.84 -10.21 -4.70
N THR A 32 -1.81 -10.22 -3.85
CA THR A 32 -1.98 -10.57 -2.44
C THR A 32 -2.09 -9.29 -1.61
N LEU A 33 -3.10 -9.20 -0.75
CA LEU A 33 -3.24 -8.15 0.23
C LEU A 33 -2.77 -8.64 1.59
N ILE A 34 -1.99 -7.81 2.27
CA ILE A 34 -1.64 -7.95 3.67
C ILE A 34 -2.47 -6.91 4.43
N LEU A 35 -3.47 -7.39 5.14
CA LEU A 35 -4.35 -6.54 5.95
C LEU A 35 -3.66 -6.30 7.29
N LEU A 36 -3.51 -5.03 7.65
CA LEU A 36 -2.70 -4.62 8.79
C LEU A 36 -3.54 -4.42 10.08
N ASP A 37 -4.69 -5.08 10.14
CA ASP A 37 -5.48 -5.23 11.37
C ASP A 37 -4.76 -6.13 12.38
N ASP A 38 -5.25 -6.17 13.63
CA ASP A 38 -4.75 -7.07 14.67
C ASP A 38 -5.76 -8.21 14.92
N PRO A 39 -5.45 -9.48 14.56
CA PRO A 39 -4.21 -9.98 13.97
C PRO A 39 -4.12 -9.73 12.44
N GLN A 40 -2.88 -9.62 11.94
CA GLN A 40 -2.62 -9.47 10.50
C GLN A 40 -3.19 -10.67 9.73
N SER A 41 -3.80 -10.39 8.58
CA SER A 41 -4.41 -11.41 7.74
C SER A 41 -4.10 -11.20 6.26
N LEU A 42 -4.31 -12.24 5.47
CA LEU A 42 -4.09 -12.22 4.03
C LEU A 42 -5.42 -12.28 3.31
N ALA A 43 -5.53 -11.51 2.23
CA ALA A 43 -6.63 -11.59 1.29
C ALA A 43 -6.12 -11.63 -0.14
N LYS A 44 -6.97 -12.09 -1.05
CA LYS A 44 -6.72 -12.00 -2.49
C LYS A 44 -7.47 -10.81 -3.05
N ALA A 45 -6.88 -10.17 -4.04
CA ALA A 45 -7.56 -9.11 -4.77
C ALA A 45 -7.18 -9.12 -6.23
N THR A 46 -8.00 -8.43 -7.02
CA THR A 46 -7.80 -8.31 -8.47
C THR A 46 -7.81 -6.84 -8.86
N VAL A 47 -6.90 -6.41 -9.73
CA VAL A 47 -6.91 -5.03 -10.25
C VAL A 47 -8.07 -4.82 -11.21
N LEU A 48 -8.94 -3.86 -10.91
CA LEU A 48 -10.05 -3.45 -11.79
C LEU A 48 -9.61 -2.43 -12.84
N GLY A 49 -8.62 -1.59 -12.51
CA GLY A 49 -8.10 -0.56 -13.40
C GLY A 49 -7.44 0.58 -12.64
N LYS A 50 -7.00 1.62 -13.37
CA LYS A 50 -6.46 2.84 -12.77
C LYS A 50 -7.56 3.63 -12.07
N ALA A 51 -7.22 4.19 -10.92
CA ALA A 51 -8.02 5.20 -10.24
C ALA A 51 -7.48 6.58 -10.62
N ASP A 52 -8.37 7.51 -10.95
CA ASP A 52 -8.02 8.90 -11.32
C ASP A 52 -8.78 9.95 -10.50
N SER A 53 -9.69 9.51 -9.62
CA SER A 53 -10.59 10.35 -8.86
C SER A 53 -10.56 10.06 -7.35
N GLY A 54 -10.86 11.11 -6.56
CA GLY A 54 -11.02 11.00 -5.11
C GLY A 54 -12.26 10.22 -4.67
N ALA A 55 -13.23 10.03 -5.57
CA ALA A 55 -14.49 9.34 -5.29
C ALA A 55 -14.27 7.83 -5.08
N GLU A 56 -13.27 7.27 -5.75
CA GLU A 56 -12.96 5.83 -5.71
C GLU A 56 -11.67 5.57 -4.92
N CYS A 57 -10.80 6.58 -4.80
CA CYS A 57 -9.54 6.49 -4.09
C CYS A 57 -9.31 7.73 -3.22
N PHE A 58 -9.42 7.60 -1.91
CA PHE A 58 -9.25 8.74 -0.99
C PHE A 58 -7.89 9.42 -1.09
N ALA A 59 -6.84 8.70 -1.49
CA ALA A 59 -5.52 9.29 -1.73
C ALA A 59 -5.49 10.33 -2.86
N LEU A 60 -6.49 10.31 -3.73
CA LEU A 60 -6.67 11.20 -4.87
C LEU A 60 -7.69 12.33 -4.62
N LEU A 61 -8.15 12.50 -3.37
CA LEU A 61 -8.86 13.72 -2.96
C LEU A 61 -7.98 14.96 -3.17
N GLU A 62 -8.60 16.11 -3.43
CA GLU A 62 -7.90 17.32 -3.89
C GLU A 62 -6.79 17.79 -2.94
N ASP A 63 -7.03 17.67 -1.63
CA ASP A 63 -6.11 18.00 -0.53
C ASP A 63 -4.92 17.05 -0.41
N ARG A 64 -5.01 15.84 -0.97
CA ARG A 64 -3.99 14.76 -0.81
C ARG A 64 -3.27 14.41 -2.10
N ARG A 65 -3.96 14.57 -3.22
CA ARG A 65 -3.55 14.10 -4.56
C ARG A 65 -2.16 14.59 -4.93
N THR A 66 -1.90 15.88 -4.78
CA THR A 66 -0.63 16.48 -5.23
C THR A 66 0.57 15.84 -4.55
N VAL A 67 0.50 15.64 -3.23
CA VAL A 67 1.59 15.04 -2.45
C VAL A 67 1.75 13.56 -2.79
N ASN A 68 0.64 12.80 -2.78
CA ASN A 68 0.69 11.36 -3.04
C ASN A 68 1.13 11.04 -4.48
N VAL A 69 0.74 11.84 -5.48
CA VAL A 69 1.20 11.67 -6.87
C VAL A 69 2.67 12.07 -7.02
N ALA A 70 3.12 13.13 -6.36
CA ALA A 70 4.51 13.59 -6.43
C ALA A 70 5.53 12.55 -5.93
N GLU A 71 5.10 11.66 -5.02
CA GLU A 71 5.90 10.52 -4.55
C GLU A 71 6.08 9.40 -5.61
N GLY A 72 5.47 9.54 -6.78
CA GLY A 72 5.62 8.62 -7.92
C GLY A 72 4.70 7.41 -7.86
N TYR A 73 3.65 7.45 -7.05
CA TYR A 73 2.63 6.39 -7.01
C TYR A 73 1.71 6.47 -8.24
N SER A 74 1.37 5.30 -8.75
CA SER A 74 0.19 5.07 -9.59
C SER A 74 -0.90 4.44 -8.77
N PHE A 75 -2.15 4.82 -9.03
CA PHE A 75 -3.30 4.44 -8.23
C PHE A 75 -4.20 3.50 -9.02
N TYR A 76 -4.67 2.44 -8.36
CA TYR A 76 -5.51 1.41 -8.95
C TYR A 76 -6.66 1.06 -8.03
N LEU A 77 -7.81 0.78 -8.62
CA LEU A 77 -8.91 0.15 -7.91
C LEU A 77 -8.72 -1.36 -7.91
N ILE A 78 -9.01 -1.95 -6.76
CA ILE A 78 -8.95 -3.39 -6.56
C ILE A 78 -10.31 -3.93 -6.16
N ASP A 79 -10.58 -5.15 -6.58
CA ASP A 79 -11.71 -5.95 -6.16
C ASP A 79 -11.26 -6.96 -5.11
N THR A 80 -11.90 -6.93 -3.95
CA THR A 80 -11.56 -7.79 -2.80
C THR A 80 -12.77 -7.93 -1.88
N ASP A 81 -12.96 -9.12 -1.34
CA ASP A 81 -13.98 -9.37 -0.31
C ASP A 81 -13.52 -8.91 1.09
N ALA A 82 -12.24 -8.54 1.23
CA ALA A 82 -11.69 -8.11 2.49
C ALA A 82 -12.07 -6.66 2.81
N GLN A 83 -12.62 -6.47 4.01
CA GLN A 83 -12.85 -5.14 4.57
C GLN A 83 -11.61 -4.73 5.36
N ALA A 84 -10.70 -3.99 4.71
CA ALA A 84 -9.54 -3.42 5.38
C ALA A 84 -9.45 -1.92 5.10
N ASN A 85 -9.21 -1.15 6.16
CA ASN A 85 -8.95 0.28 6.03
C ASN A 85 -7.54 0.52 5.50
N LEU A 86 -6.53 -0.15 6.04
CA LEU A 86 -5.13 0.01 5.62
C LEU A 86 -4.50 -1.35 5.36
N GLY A 87 -3.62 -1.40 4.37
CA GLY A 87 -2.92 -2.63 4.01
C GLY A 87 -1.69 -2.41 3.14
N ILE A 88 -1.01 -3.50 2.84
CA ILE A 88 0.07 -3.56 1.84
C ILE A 88 -0.37 -4.51 0.73
N GLY A 89 -0.32 -4.05 -0.51
CA GLY A 89 -0.58 -4.87 -1.68
C GLY A 89 0.72 -5.37 -2.28
N MET A 90 0.74 -6.63 -2.71
CA MET A 90 1.88 -7.23 -3.38
C MET A 90 1.45 -7.88 -4.69
N LEU A 91 2.18 -7.61 -5.78
CA LEU A 91 2.01 -8.31 -7.05
C LEU A 91 2.45 -9.77 -6.92
N GLY A 92 1.57 -10.70 -7.27
CA GLY A 92 1.84 -12.15 -7.23
C GLY A 92 1.43 -12.84 -5.92
N THR A 93 1.85 -14.10 -5.76
CA THR A 93 1.53 -14.96 -4.62
C THR A 93 2.61 -14.91 -3.55
N LEU A 94 2.19 -14.76 -2.28
CA LEU A 94 3.07 -14.89 -1.10
C LEU A 94 3.22 -16.38 -0.73
N ASP A 95 3.85 -17.16 -1.61
CA ASP A 95 4.17 -18.57 -1.30
C ASP A 95 5.22 -18.69 -0.17
N ASP A 96 5.84 -17.56 0.21
CA ASP A 96 6.96 -17.43 1.12
C ASP A 96 6.71 -16.46 2.30
N MET A 97 5.46 -16.34 2.77
CA MET A 97 5.08 -15.42 3.87
C MET A 97 6.02 -15.44 5.11
N PRO A 98 6.53 -16.60 5.59
CA PRO A 98 7.43 -16.63 6.74
C PRO A 98 8.75 -15.83 6.58
N LYS A 99 9.09 -15.42 5.35
CA LYS A 99 10.30 -14.62 5.07
C LYS A 99 10.07 -13.13 5.25
N TYR A 100 8.81 -12.68 5.27
CA TYR A 100 8.46 -11.25 5.28
C TYR A 100 7.88 -10.81 6.61
N THR A 101 8.19 -9.58 7.03
CA THR A 101 7.46 -8.91 8.10
C THR A 101 6.91 -7.58 7.59
N PHE A 102 5.69 -7.27 8.01
CA PHE A 102 4.92 -6.12 7.56
C PHE A 102 4.62 -5.23 8.75
N HIS A 103 4.93 -3.95 8.62
CA HIS A 103 4.72 -2.98 9.68
C HIS A 103 4.14 -1.70 9.11
N TYR A 104 3.33 -1.03 9.92
CA TYR A 104 2.93 0.34 9.67
C TYR A 104 2.90 1.11 10.98
N CYS A 105 2.95 2.43 10.86
CA CYS A 105 2.72 3.34 11.96
C CYS A 105 2.22 4.68 11.41
N THR A 106 1.59 5.47 12.27
CA THR A 106 1.05 6.78 11.93
C THR A 106 2.09 7.85 12.25
N THR A 107 2.31 8.78 11.33
CA THR A 107 3.10 10.01 11.56
C THR A 107 2.15 11.17 11.87
N MET A 108 2.70 12.36 12.06
CA MET A 108 1.85 13.55 12.19
C MET A 108 1.02 13.83 10.93
N GLU A 109 1.47 13.46 9.73
CA GLU A 109 0.83 13.89 8.47
C GLU A 109 0.32 12.72 7.62
N GLY A 110 0.53 11.48 8.07
CA GLY A 110 0.36 10.33 7.20
C GLY A 110 0.56 8.98 7.87
N VAL A 111 0.68 7.95 7.04
CA VAL A 111 0.94 6.58 7.45
C VAL A 111 2.20 6.09 6.76
N ALA A 112 3.16 5.61 7.55
CA ALA A 112 4.38 4.99 7.06
C ALA A 112 4.23 3.47 7.06
N PHE A 113 4.65 2.83 5.96
CA PHE A 113 4.62 1.39 5.79
C PHE A 113 6.04 0.87 5.58
N LYS A 114 6.35 -0.31 6.14
CA LYS A 114 7.66 -0.97 6.02
C LYS A 114 7.44 -2.46 5.71
N VAL A 115 8.20 -2.99 4.76
CA VAL A 115 8.32 -4.43 4.52
C VAL A 115 9.77 -4.85 4.69
N ASN A 116 9.98 -5.87 5.51
CA ASN A 116 11.28 -6.49 5.69
C ASN A 116 11.29 -7.91 5.12
N GLU A 117 12.38 -8.32 4.49
CA GLU A 117 12.67 -9.69 4.10
C GLU A 117 13.83 -10.20 4.96
N LYS A 118 13.60 -11.24 5.78
CA LYS A 118 14.61 -11.81 6.70
C LYS A 118 15.30 -10.75 7.57
N GLY A 119 14.53 -9.80 8.09
CA GLY A 119 15.01 -8.71 8.94
C GLY A 119 15.66 -7.53 8.20
N ARG A 120 15.77 -7.58 6.86
CA ARG A 120 16.28 -6.46 6.05
C ARG A 120 15.13 -5.69 5.43
N GLY A 121 15.09 -4.37 5.61
CA GLY A 121 14.12 -3.50 4.93
C GLY A 121 14.30 -3.54 3.41
N ILE A 122 13.26 -3.98 2.71
CA ILE A 122 13.25 -4.08 1.24
C ILE A 122 12.34 -3.05 0.59
N TRP A 123 11.33 -2.55 1.31
CA TRP A 123 10.39 -1.58 0.78
C TRP A 123 9.87 -0.65 1.88
N ARG A 124 9.57 0.59 1.48
CA ARG A 124 8.92 1.60 2.31
C ARG A 124 7.83 2.30 1.50
N GLY A 125 6.71 2.55 2.14
CA GLY A 125 5.59 3.31 1.58
C GLY A 125 5.22 4.46 2.51
N TYR A 126 4.64 5.51 1.94
CA TYR A 126 4.09 6.61 2.70
C TYR A 126 2.79 7.08 2.06
N TYR A 127 1.74 7.19 2.88
CA TYR A 127 0.44 7.71 2.49
C TYR A 127 0.19 9.03 3.25
N TYR A 128 0.12 10.14 2.51
CA TYR A 128 -0.20 11.44 3.07
C TYR A 128 -1.71 11.60 3.27
N LEU A 129 -2.10 11.97 4.49
CA LEU A 129 -3.51 12.07 4.91
C LEU A 129 -4.13 13.46 4.70
N GLY A 130 -3.33 14.52 4.56
CA GLY A 130 -3.84 15.89 4.39
C GLY A 130 -4.33 16.56 5.69
N TYR A 131 -4.17 15.89 6.83
CA TYR A 131 -4.50 16.41 8.15
C TYR A 131 -3.53 15.88 9.20
N GLU A 132 -3.48 16.54 10.35
CA GLU A 132 -2.63 16.10 11.46
C GLU A 132 -3.26 14.92 12.22
N SER A 133 -2.45 13.91 12.53
CA SER A 133 -2.82 12.75 13.33
C SER A 133 -1.87 12.52 14.51
N GLU A 134 -2.32 11.79 15.52
CA GLU A 134 -1.46 11.35 16.61
C GLU A 134 -0.42 10.35 16.10
N ALA A 135 0.86 10.71 16.27
CA ALA A 135 1.96 9.90 15.79
C ALA A 135 2.17 8.67 16.69
N THR A 136 2.21 7.49 16.07
CA THR A 136 2.48 6.21 16.72
C THR A 136 3.81 5.59 16.27
N CYS A 137 4.44 6.15 15.25
CA CYS A 137 5.80 5.76 14.89
C CYS A 137 6.76 6.08 16.04
N GLU A 138 7.46 5.07 16.54
CA GLU A 138 8.59 5.30 17.43
C GLU A 138 9.67 6.10 16.68
N SER A 139 10.29 7.03 17.38
CA SER A 139 11.48 7.72 16.89
C SER A 139 12.60 6.68 16.78
N ASP A 140 12.87 6.21 15.55
CA ASP A 140 14.06 5.40 15.23
C ASP A 140 15.35 6.10 15.71
#